data_AF-A0A9P1HY45-F1
#
_entry.id   AF-A0A9P1HY45-F1
#
_cell.length_a   1.000
_cell.length_b   1.000
_cell.length_c   1.000
_cell.angle_alpha   90.00
_cell.angle_beta   90.00
_cell.angle_gamma   90.00
#
_symmetry.space_group_name_H-M   'P 1'
#
loop_
_entity.id
_entity.type
_entity.pdbx_description
1 polymer ?
#
loop_
_entity_poly.entity_id
_entity_poly.type
_entity_poly.pdbx_seq_one_letter_code
_entity_poly.pdbx_strand_id
1 'polypeptide(L)'
;MPDHDREALLPLSNNSLKKAPQEDSSTCFKAYIICTMIFLWSGYTLMVRYTRSTVSSNLLYSSSTVVLVAEIVKLFITLVMYCRETNYHFREFQMKLKTYYFGAPKEILKMSVPSFAYALQNNLDFIGLSNLDAGVYQVTAQLKVVTTALFMMAFLGRTFSSRRWLAIFMLFLGVAAVQLNSVSSENQNNNENYVLGISAVLMTCVTAGFAGVYFEKMLKDGGSTPFWIRNMQMYSCGVISACLGCLAEADKISEKGFFFGYNAHVISIVGFLSIGGLYISLVMKHLDNLYKSFASAISIIIVVALSFILFNGYSIGVFFVVGTILVIAAILLYNSVNE
;
A
#
# COMPACT_ATOMS: atom_id res chain seq x y z
N MET A 1 -15.53 69.47 -1.35
CA MET A 1 -16.53 69.10 -2.37
C MET A 1 -16.24 67.69 -2.82
N PRO A 2 -17.26 66.84 -2.98
CA PRO A 2 -17.67 65.90 -1.94
C PRO A 2 -17.59 64.43 -2.35
N ASP A 3 -17.73 63.57 -1.34
CA ASP A 3 -18.05 62.14 -1.38
C ASP A 3 -19.08 61.78 -2.47
N HIS A 4 -18.80 60.71 -3.21
CA HIS A 4 -19.77 59.65 -3.48
C HIS A 4 -19.05 58.37 -3.93
N ASP A 5 -19.59 57.24 -3.48
CA ASP A 5 -19.34 55.87 -3.94
C ASP A 5 -18.34 55.01 -3.13
N ARG A 6 -18.72 54.81 -1.87
CA ARG A 6 -18.61 53.49 -1.23
C ARG A 6 -19.71 52.58 -1.78
N GLU A 7 -19.36 51.54 -2.53
CA GLU A 7 -19.97 50.20 -2.50
C GLU A 7 -19.46 49.35 -3.68
N ALA A 8 -18.61 48.36 -3.39
CA ALA A 8 -18.65 47.01 -4.00
C ALA A 8 -17.49 46.18 -3.45
N LEU A 9 -17.77 45.54 -2.32
CA LEU A 9 -17.13 44.31 -1.87
C LEU A 9 -17.17 43.28 -3.01
N LEU A 10 -16.05 42.58 -3.28
CA LEU A 10 -15.94 41.13 -3.45
C LEU A 10 -14.48 40.74 -3.77
N PRO A 11 -13.95 39.66 -3.19
CA PRO A 11 -12.56 39.25 -3.38
C PRO A 11 -12.33 38.76 -4.82
N LEU A 12 -11.18 39.14 -5.39
CA LEU A 12 -10.68 38.62 -6.65
C LEU A 12 -10.73 37.08 -6.62
N SER A 13 -11.61 36.55 -7.46
CA SER A 13 -11.81 35.15 -7.80
C SER A 13 -10.55 34.29 -7.69
N ASN A 14 -10.62 33.29 -6.82
CA ASN A 14 -9.65 32.21 -6.58
C ASN A 14 -9.45 31.25 -7.78
N ASN A 15 -9.75 31.66 -9.02
CA ASN A 15 -9.74 30.77 -10.20
C ASN A 15 -8.43 30.76 -11.01
N SER A 16 -7.27 30.95 -10.37
CA SER A 16 -5.99 30.79 -11.06
C SER A 16 -4.94 29.99 -10.30
N LEU A 17 -5.37 29.02 -9.48
CA LEU A 17 -4.55 27.82 -9.26
C LEU A 17 -4.51 27.05 -10.57
N LYS A 18 -3.59 27.45 -11.46
CA LYS A 18 -3.10 26.64 -12.58
C LYS A 18 -2.75 25.27 -12.00
N LYS A 19 -3.64 24.29 -12.18
CA LYS A 19 -3.30 22.86 -12.06
C LYS A 19 -2.03 22.68 -12.90
N ALA A 20 -0.94 22.25 -12.26
CA ALA A 20 0.25 21.82 -12.98
C ALA A 20 -0.19 20.84 -14.08
N PRO A 21 0.41 20.87 -15.28
CA PRO A 21 0.04 19.97 -16.35
C PRO A 21 0.19 18.55 -15.83
N GLN A 22 -0.95 17.89 -15.61
CA GLN A 22 -1.01 16.49 -15.27
C GLN A 22 -0.51 15.80 -16.53
N GLU A 23 0.68 15.17 -16.47
CA GLU A 23 1.12 14.27 -17.55
C GLU A 23 -0.02 13.27 -17.76
N ASP A 24 -0.78 13.46 -18.84
CA ASP A 24 -1.84 12.54 -19.25
C ASP A 24 -1.17 11.26 -19.74
N SER A 25 -0.78 10.46 -18.76
CA SER A 25 -0.33 9.11 -18.96
C SER A 25 -1.36 8.39 -19.82
N SER A 26 -0.90 7.83 -20.94
CA SER A 26 -1.74 7.02 -21.82
C SER A 26 -2.47 5.92 -21.02
N THR A 27 -3.69 5.59 -21.43
CA THR A 27 -4.48 4.50 -20.83
C THR A 27 -3.69 3.19 -20.83
N CYS A 28 -2.86 2.97 -21.85
CA CYS A 28 -1.95 1.84 -21.94
C CYS A 28 -0.94 1.80 -20.77
N PHE A 29 -0.33 2.94 -20.43
CA PHE A 29 0.60 3.01 -19.30
C PHE A 29 -0.09 2.76 -17.96
N LYS A 30 -1.30 3.31 -17.76
CA LYS A 30 -2.10 3.06 -16.56
C LYS A 30 -2.42 1.56 -16.40
N ALA A 31 -2.85 0.92 -17.49
CA ALA A 31 -3.11 -0.52 -17.52
C ALA A 31 -1.85 -1.34 -17.25
N TYR A 32 -0.72 -0.97 -17.86
CA TYR A 32 0.58 -1.62 -17.62
C TYR A 32 0.99 -1.60 -16.15
N ILE A 33 0.87 -0.44 -15.48
CA ILE A 33 1.21 -0.32 -14.05
C ILE A 33 0.30 -1.23 -13.22
N ILE A 34 -1.01 -1.22 -13.46
CA ILE A 34 -1.97 -2.05 -12.70
C ILE A 34 -1.67 -3.53 -12.91
N CYS A 35 -1.54 -4.00 -14.16
CA CYS A 35 -1.27 -5.40 -14.46
C CYS A 35 0.04 -5.87 -13.85
N THR A 36 1.08 -5.02 -13.89
CA THR A 36 2.38 -5.33 -13.28
C THR A 36 2.27 -5.39 -11.75
N MET A 37 1.54 -4.46 -11.13
CA MET A 37 1.29 -4.49 -9.69
C MET A 37 0.56 -5.78 -9.27
N ILE A 38 -0.45 -6.21 -10.02
CA ILE A 38 -1.19 -7.45 -9.78
C ILE A 38 -0.25 -8.66 -9.87
N PHE A 39 0.59 -8.72 -10.91
CA PHE A 39 1.58 -9.78 -11.08
C PHE A 39 2.57 -9.83 -9.90
N LEU A 40 3.15 -8.69 -9.54
CA LEU A 40 4.14 -8.59 -8.45
C LEU A 40 3.55 -8.99 -7.09
N TRP A 41 2.34 -8.52 -6.78
CA TRP A 41 1.69 -8.82 -5.50
C TRP A 41 1.23 -10.28 -5.40
N SER A 42 0.75 -10.84 -6.52
CA SER A 42 0.35 -12.26 -6.58
C SER A 42 1.59 -13.16 -6.43
N GLY A 43 2.67 -12.84 -7.15
CA GLY A 43 3.95 -13.55 -7.05
C GLY A 43 4.56 -13.48 -5.65
N TYR A 44 4.56 -12.29 -5.04
CA TYR A 44 4.97 -12.09 -3.65
C TYR A 44 4.19 -13.02 -2.70
N THR A 45 2.85 -12.95 -2.76
CA THR A 45 1.97 -13.67 -1.83
C THR A 45 2.12 -15.18 -1.98
N LEU A 46 2.17 -15.70 -3.20
CA LEU A 46 2.40 -17.12 -3.47
C LEU A 46 3.77 -17.59 -2.98
N MET A 47 4.82 -16.79 -3.19
CA MET A 47 6.17 -17.16 -2.78
C MET A 47 6.33 -17.14 -1.25
N VAL A 48 5.75 -16.16 -0.56
CA VAL A 48 5.69 -16.15 0.91
C VAL A 48 4.95 -17.38 1.41
N ARG A 49 3.80 -17.70 0.82
CA ARG A 49 3.03 -18.89 1.20
C ARG A 49 3.81 -20.18 0.97
N TYR A 50 4.46 -20.32 -0.17
CA TYR A 50 5.29 -21.48 -0.50
C TYR A 50 6.45 -21.65 0.50
N THR A 51 7.20 -20.58 0.78
CA THR A 51 8.35 -20.65 1.71
C THR A 51 7.91 -20.90 3.15
N ARG A 52 6.77 -20.37 3.59
CA ARG A 52 6.22 -20.58 4.93
C ARG A 52 5.58 -21.96 5.11
N SER A 53 5.09 -22.61 4.05
CA SER A 53 4.47 -23.94 4.13
C SER A 53 5.46 -25.10 3.93
N THR A 54 6.55 -24.88 3.19
CA THR A 54 7.53 -25.95 2.87
C THR A 54 8.68 -26.05 3.87
N VAL A 55 9.00 -24.98 4.59
CA VAL A 55 10.13 -24.93 5.53
C VAL A 55 9.60 -25.03 6.96
N SER A 56 10.19 -25.95 7.74
CA SER A 56 9.88 -26.10 9.16
C SER A 56 10.10 -24.80 9.94
N SER A 57 9.25 -24.51 10.93
CA SER A 57 9.27 -23.25 11.70
C SER A 57 10.63 -22.88 12.29
N ASN A 58 11.47 -23.86 12.63
CA ASN A 58 12.80 -23.64 13.20
C ASN A 58 13.84 -23.11 12.21
N LEU A 59 13.65 -23.39 10.91
CA LEU A 59 14.54 -22.99 9.81
C LEU A 59 14.01 -21.78 9.02
N LEU A 60 12.89 -21.18 9.46
CA LEU A 60 12.30 -20.03 8.79
C LEU A 60 13.15 -18.76 8.96
N TYR A 61 13.16 -17.95 7.90
CA TYR A 61 13.76 -16.62 7.89
C TYR A 61 12.96 -15.63 8.75
N SER A 62 13.64 -14.60 9.28
CA SER A 62 12.98 -13.47 9.95
C SER A 62 12.29 -12.58 8.92
N SER A 63 11.02 -12.26 9.15
CA SER A 63 10.28 -11.32 8.29
C SER A 63 10.88 -9.91 8.35
N SER A 64 11.38 -9.50 9.52
CA SER A 64 11.93 -8.15 9.76
C SER A 64 13.18 -7.90 8.91
N THR A 65 14.06 -8.89 8.78
CA THR A 65 15.26 -8.77 7.92
C THR A 65 14.89 -8.69 6.44
N VAL A 66 13.87 -9.43 5.99
CA VAL A 66 13.37 -9.37 4.59
C VAL A 66 12.81 -7.99 4.27
N VAL A 67 12.03 -7.41 5.18
CA VAL A 67 11.50 -6.05 5.03
C VAL A 67 12.63 -5.02 4.98
N LEU A 68 13.62 -5.11 5.88
CA LEU A 68 14.76 -4.20 5.88
C LEU A 68 15.56 -4.25 4.57
N VAL A 69 15.89 -5.46 4.10
CA VAL A 69 16.61 -5.62 2.82
C VAL A 69 15.78 -5.07 1.66
N ALA A 70 14.46 -5.27 1.65
CA ALA A 70 13.59 -4.71 0.62
C ALA A 70 13.52 -3.17 0.65
N GLU A 71 13.52 -2.52 1.82
CA GLU A 71 13.61 -1.06 1.92
C GLU A 71 14.96 -0.53 1.39
N ILE A 72 16.06 -1.21 1.70
CA ILE A 72 17.40 -0.86 1.18
C ILE A 72 17.45 -0.99 -0.35
N VAL A 73 16.91 -2.09 -0.90
CA VAL A 73 16.86 -2.33 -2.35
C VAL A 73 15.98 -1.28 -3.03
N LYS A 74 14.82 -0.93 -2.46
CA LYS A 74 13.97 0.15 -2.98
C LYS A 74 14.70 1.48 -3.00
N LEU A 75 15.38 1.83 -1.91
CA LEU A 75 16.17 3.05 -1.82
C LEU A 75 17.24 3.09 -2.91
N PHE A 76 17.96 1.99 -3.11
CA PHE A 76 18.96 1.85 -4.17
C PHE A 76 18.35 2.03 -5.58
N ILE A 77 17.23 1.35 -5.87
CA ILE A 77 16.57 1.47 -7.18
C ILE A 77 16.09 2.90 -7.40
N THR A 78 15.51 3.57 -6.39
CA THR A 78 15.09 4.97 -6.53
C THR A 78 16.25 5.92 -6.78
N LEU A 79 17.40 5.67 -6.16
CA LEU A 79 18.62 6.44 -6.40
C LEU A 79 19.07 6.29 -7.86
N VAL A 80 19.10 5.06 -8.39
CA VAL A 80 19.45 4.77 -9.79
C VAL A 80 18.45 5.42 -10.76
N MET A 81 17.15 5.31 -10.48
CA MET A 81 16.10 5.94 -11.30
C MET A 81 16.23 7.47 -11.30
N TYR A 82 16.60 8.06 -10.17
CA TYR A 82 16.83 9.50 -10.07
C TYR A 82 18.11 9.95 -10.81
N CYS A 83 19.19 9.16 -10.77
CA CYS A 83 20.37 9.39 -11.61
C CYS A 83 20.02 9.37 -13.10
N ARG A 84 19.13 8.46 -13.50
CA ARG A 84 18.64 8.37 -14.89
C ARG A 84 17.76 9.56 -15.26
N GLU A 85 16.88 10.02 -14.38
CA GLU A 85 16.02 11.20 -14.60
C GLU A 85 16.85 12.48 -14.81
N THR A 86 18.02 12.57 -14.19
CA THR A 86 18.97 13.69 -14.34
C THR A 86 19.96 13.51 -15.51
N ASN A 87 19.72 12.54 -16.40
CA ASN A 87 20.59 12.21 -17.54
C ASN A 87 22.07 12.03 -17.14
N TYR A 88 22.34 11.50 -15.94
CA TYR A 88 23.68 11.33 -15.38
C TYR A 88 24.51 12.62 -15.23
N HIS A 89 23.88 13.80 -15.28
CA HIS A 89 24.56 15.07 -15.03
C HIS A 89 24.83 15.23 -13.53
N PHE A 90 26.04 14.85 -13.11
CA PHE A 90 26.42 14.77 -11.69
C PHE A 90 26.18 16.07 -10.91
N ARG A 91 26.46 17.23 -11.53
CA ARG A 91 26.27 18.54 -10.89
C ARG A 91 24.80 18.85 -10.61
N GLU A 92 23.91 18.54 -11.55
CA GLU A 92 22.47 18.75 -11.40
C GLU A 92 21.88 17.77 -10.38
N PHE A 93 22.30 16.50 -10.44
CA PHE A 93 21.95 15.48 -9.46
C PHE A 93 22.31 15.92 -8.04
N GLN A 94 23.57 16.31 -7.79
CA GLN A 94 24.01 16.74 -6.47
C GLN A 94 23.29 17.99 -5.99
N MET A 95 23.09 18.99 -6.87
CA MET A 95 22.40 20.23 -6.51
C MET A 95 20.96 19.95 -6.10
N LYS A 96 20.20 19.20 -6.89
CA LYS A 96 18.80 18.87 -6.58
C LYS A 96 18.68 17.96 -5.36
N LEU A 97 19.59 16.99 -5.19
CA LEU A 97 19.58 16.13 -4.00
C LEU A 97 19.94 16.93 -2.74
N LYS A 98 20.87 17.88 -2.82
CA LYS A 98 21.14 18.82 -1.72
C LYS A 98 19.93 19.70 -1.42
N THR A 99 19.22 20.21 -2.43
CA THR A 99 18.06 21.10 -2.23
C THR A 99 16.83 20.37 -1.69
N TYR A 100 16.46 19.25 -2.30
CA TYR A 100 15.19 18.56 -2.06
C TYR A 100 15.28 17.41 -1.06
N TYR A 101 16.46 16.85 -0.83
CA TYR A 101 16.65 15.79 0.16
C TYR A 101 17.32 16.35 1.43
N PHE A 102 18.60 16.72 1.36
CA PHE A 102 19.33 17.19 2.54
C PHE A 102 18.87 18.57 3.06
N GLY A 103 18.47 19.47 2.15
CA GLY A 103 18.01 20.82 2.45
C GLY A 103 16.53 20.92 2.82
N ALA A 104 15.79 19.80 2.79
CA ALA A 104 14.36 19.77 3.06
C ALA A 104 14.00 18.77 4.19
N PRO A 105 14.55 18.93 5.41
CA PRO A 105 14.28 18.03 6.53
C PRO A 105 12.78 17.99 6.90
N LYS A 106 12.05 19.09 6.68
CA LYS A 106 10.59 19.14 6.87
C LYS A 106 9.85 18.20 5.91
N GLU A 107 10.34 18.03 4.68
CA GLU A 107 9.72 17.14 3.70
C GLU A 107 10.03 15.67 4.01
N ILE A 108 11.25 15.37 4.49
CA ILE A 108 11.58 14.04 5.03
C ILE A 108 10.68 13.71 6.23
N LEU A 109 10.48 14.65 7.15
CA LEU A 109 9.61 14.46 8.31
C LEU A 109 8.13 14.27 7.92
N LYS A 110 7.64 14.96 6.89
CA LYS A 110 6.30 14.66 6.34
C LYS A 110 6.24 13.23 5.78
N MET A 111 7.27 12.80 5.05
CA MET A 111 7.37 11.45 4.49
C MET A 111 7.60 10.35 5.52
N SER A 112 8.06 10.67 6.72
CA SER A 112 8.17 9.68 7.80
C SER A 112 6.80 9.27 8.34
N VAL A 113 5.80 10.14 8.30
CA VAL A 113 4.43 9.87 8.79
C VAL A 113 3.84 8.60 8.16
N PRO A 114 3.75 8.45 6.81
CA PRO A 114 3.22 7.23 6.23
C PRO A 114 4.10 6.01 6.53
N SER A 115 5.43 6.16 6.58
CA SER A 115 6.34 5.05 6.87
C SER A 115 6.15 4.48 8.28
N PHE A 116 6.08 5.33 9.30
CA PHE A 116 5.79 4.90 10.67
C PHE A 116 4.37 4.37 10.82
N ALA A 117 3.39 4.95 10.12
CA ALA A 117 2.03 4.45 10.10
C ALA A 117 1.96 3.03 9.51
N TYR A 118 2.70 2.73 8.43
CA TYR A 118 2.81 1.36 7.90
C TYR A 118 3.52 0.39 8.87
N ALA A 119 4.56 0.85 9.59
CA ALA A 119 5.20 0.03 10.62
C ALA A 119 4.26 -0.26 11.80
N LEU A 120 3.48 0.73 12.24
CA LEU A 120 2.43 0.54 13.25
C LEU A 120 1.36 -0.42 12.76
N GLN A 121 0.94 -0.29 11.49
CA GLN A 121 -0.02 -1.19 10.86
C GLN A 121 0.44 -2.65 10.98
N ASN A 122 1.68 -2.96 10.63
CA ASN A 122 2.21 -4.32 10.72
C ASN A 122 2.15 -4.90 12.15
N ASN A 123 2.41 -4.08 13.17
CA ASN A 123 2.30 -4.51 14.57
C ASN A 123 0.85 -4.75 14.98
N LEU A 124 -0.07 -3.87 14.56
CA LEU A 124 -1.50 -4.04 14.84
C LEU A 124 -2.09 -5.24 14.09
N ASP A 125 -1.63 -5.52 12.87
CA ASP A 125 -1.98 -6.73 12.10
C ASP A 125 -1.60 -7.99 12.89
N PHE A 126 -0.39 -8.03 13.48
CA PHE A 126 0.06 -9.15 14.32
C PHE A 126 -0.80 -9.32 15.58
N ILE A 127 -1.13 -8.23 16.27
CA ILE A 127 -2.01 -8.26 17.45
C ILE A 127 -3.41 -8.74 17.05
N GLY A 128 -3.94 -8.25 15.93
CA GLY A 128 -5.25 -8.65 15.41
C GLY A 128 -5.29 -10.15 15.08
N LEU A 129 -4.31 -10.65 14.34
CA LEU A 129 -4.20 -12.08 13.98
C LEU A 129 -3.98 -13.00 15.20
N SER A 130 -3.38 -12.48 16.27
CA SER A 130 -3.13 -13.27 17.50
C SER A 130 -4.33 -13.31 18.45
N ASN A 131 -5.35 -12.45 18.26
CA ASN A 131 -6.49 -12.30 19.18
C ASN A 131 -7.86 -12.45 18.51
N LEU A 132 -7.90 -12.70 17.19
CA LEU A 132 -9.12 -12.93 16.43
C LEU A 132 -9.00 -14.17 15.56
N ASP A 133 -10.15 -14.80 15.30
CA ASP A 133 -10.25 -15.80 14.25
C ASP A 133 -9.82 -15.23 12.90
N ALA A 134 -9.10 -16.03 12.12
CA ALA A 134 -8.56 -15.63 10.84
C ALA A 134 -9.67 -15.13 9.89
N GLY A 135 -10.88 -15.68 9.97
CA GLY A 135 -12.03 -15.22 9.18
C GLY A 135 -12.58 -13.89 9.65
N VAL A 136 -12.74 -13.71 10.96
CA VAL A 136 -13.18 -12.42 11.53
C VAL A 136 -12.18 -11.31 11.20
N TYR A 137 -10.88 -11.58 11.35
CA TYR A 137 -9.81 -10.66 10.98
C TYR A 137 -9.88 -10.27 9.50
N GLN A 138 -9.95 -11.27 8.61
CA GLN A 138 -9.94 -11.08 7.16
C GLN A 138 -11.11 -10.24 6.66
N VAL A 139 -12.32 -10.48 7.17
CA VAL A 139 -13.52 -9.70 6.83
C VAL A 139 -13.41 -8.27 7.38
N THR A 140 -13.02 -8.12 8.65
CA THR A 140 -12.93 -6.80 9.30
C THR A 140 -11.84 -5.92 8.69
N ALA A 141 -10.73 -6.52 8.24
CA ALA A 141 -9.63 -5.83 7.57
C ALA A 141 -10.06 -5.17 6.24
N GLN A 142 -11.14 -5.62 5.61
CA GLN A 142 -11.63 -4.99 4.36
C GLN A 142 -12.26 -3.61 4.58
N LEU A 143 -12.59 -3.24 5.82
CA LEU A 143 -12.99 -1.87 6.16
C LEU A 143 -11.91 -0.85 5.81
N LYS A 144 -10.66 -1.29 5.59
CA LYS A 144 -9.58 -0.48 5.02
C LYS A 144 -9.97 0.21 3.70
N VAL A 145 -10.77 -0.44 2.84
CA VAL A 145 -11.22 0.16 1.58
C VAL A 145 -12.14 1.35 1.85
N VAL A 146 -13.08 1.19 2.78
CA VAL A 146 -14.04 2.24 3.16
C VAL A 146 -13.33 3.41 3.85
N THR A 147 -12.47 3.12 4.81
CA THR A 147 -11.66 4.15 5.50
C THR A 147 -10.75 4.90 4.52
N THR A 148 -10.17 4.22 3.54
CA THR A 148 -9.42 4.85 2.45
C THR A 148 -10.28 5.86 1.69
N ALA A 149 -11.50 5.48 1.28
CA ALA A 149 -12.40 6.39 0.57
C ALA A 149 -12.75 7.63 1.42
N LEU A 150 -13.01 7.45 2.72
CA LEU A 150 -13.26 8.55 3.65
C LEU A 150 -12.06 9.50 3.76
N PHE A 151 -10.84 8.97 3.90
CA PHE A 151 -9.64 9.80 3.92
C PHE A 151 -9.37 10.48 2.57
N MET A 152 -9.71 9.85 1.44
CA MET A 152 -9.62 10.49 0.11
C MET A 152 -10.55 11.69 0.00
N MET A 153 -11.76 11.61 0.55
CA MET A 153 -12.65 12.77 0.65
C MET A 153 -12.04 13.86 1.56
N ALA A 154 -11.54 13.48 2.73
CA ALA A 154 -11.03 14.43 3.72
C ALA A 154 -9.73 15.13 3.30
N PHE A 155 -8.77 14.42 2.71
CA PHE A 155 -7.41 14.93 2.47
C PHE A 155 -7.15 15.37 1.03
N LEU A 156 -7.75 14.69 0.05
CA LEU A 156 -7.65 15.03 -1.38
C LEU A 156 -8.85 15.83 -1.89
N GLY A 157 -9.87 16.08 -1.05
CA GLY A 157 -11.05 16.86 -1.43
C GLY A 157 -11.91 16.18 -2.50
N ARG A 158 -11.82 14.85 -2.63
CA ARG A 158 -12.61 14.11 -3.63
C ARG A 158 -14.06 14.01 -3.20
N THR A 159 -14.95 14.01 -4.18
CA THR A 159 -16.35 13.65 -4.01
C THR A 159 -16.61 12.34 -4.73
N PHE A 160 -17.45 11.49 -4.15
CA PHE A 160 -17.85 10.21 -4.75
C PHE A 160 -19.37 10.20 -4.85
N SER A 161 -19.93 9.94 -6.02
CA SER A 161 -21.39 9.71 -6.12
C SER A 161 -21.83 8.44 -5.42
N SER A 162 -23.15 8.32 -5.25
CA SER A 162 -23.80 7.10 -4.77
C SER A 162 -23.42 5.86 -5.56
N ARG A 163 -23.11 5.99 -6.87
CA ARG A 163 -22.66 4.85 -7.70
C ARG A 163 -21.23 4.42 -7.34
N ARG A 164 -20.31 5.36 -7.14
CA ARG A 164 -18.94 5.05 -6.68
C ARG A 164 -18.94 4.49 -5.26
N TRP A 165 -19.79 5.00 -4.38
CA TRP A 165 -20.01 4.42 -3.05
C TRP A 165 -20.54 2.99 -3.10
N LEU A 166 -21.51 2.72 -3.98
CA LEU A 166 -22.00 1.37 -4.22
C LEU A 166 -20.87 0.45 -4.70
N ALA A 167 -20.03 0.91 -5.63
CA ALA A 167 -18.87 0.15 -6.09
C ALA A 167 -17.86 -0.14 -4.97
N ILE A 168 -17.56 0.83 -4.11
CA ILE A 168 -16.68 0.66 -2.94
C ILE A 168 -17.25 -0.38 -1.98
N PHE A 169 -18.56 -0.33 -1.71
CA PHE A 169 -19.24 -1.28 -0.84
C PHE A 169 -19.30 -2.69 -1.45
N MET A 170 -19.57 -2.79 -2.76
CA MET A 170 -19.49 -4.06 -3.49
C MET A 170 -18.09 -4.65 -3.46
N LEU A 171 -17.03 -3.83 -3.56
CA LEU A 171 -15.66 -4.28 -3.43
C LEU A 171 -15.41 -4.86 -2.03
N PHE A 172 -15.81 -4.15 -0.99
CA PHE A 172 -15.71 -4.60 0.40
C PHE A 172 -16.35 -5.99 0.58
N LEU A 173 -17.62 -6.14 0.17
CA LEU A 173 -18.33 -7.42 0.27
C LEU A 173 -17.68 -8.52 -0.58
N GLY A 174 -17.25 -8.19 -1.79
CA GLY A 174 -16.62 -9.13 -2.70
C GLY A 174 -15.32 -9.71 -2.15
N VAL A 175 -14.44 -8.85 -1.64
CA VAL A 175 -13.17 -9.30 -1.04
C VAL A 175 -13.41 -10.07 0.25
N ALA A 176 -14.35 -9.64 1.10
CA ALA A 176 -14.73 -10.37 2.31
C ALA A 176 -15.23 -11.79 1.97
N ALA A 177 -16.09 -11.94 0.96
CA ALA A 177 -16.59 -13.24 0.52
C ALA A 177 -15.49 -14.16 -0.05
N VAL A 178 -14.56 -13.62 -0.86
CA VAL A 178 -13.40 -14.37 -1.37
C VAL A 178 -12.51 -14.88 -0.22
N GLN A 179 -12.35 -14.08 0.83
CA GLN A 179 -11.50 -14.39 1.96
C GLN A 179 -12.12 -15.41 2.93
N LEU A 180 -13.44 -15.41 3.12
CA LEU A 180 -14.13 -16.44 3.91
C LEU A 180 -13.87 -17.87 3.39
N ASN A 181 -13.69 -18.04 2.07
CA ASN A 181 -13.34 -19.35 1.50
C ASN A 181 -11.92 -19.83 1.85
N SER A 182 -11.06 -18.94 2.34
CA SER A 182 -9.65 -19.22 2.65
C SER A 182 -9.40 -19.54 4.13
N VAL A 183 -10.45 -19.49 4.96
CA VAL A 183 -10.36 -19.73 6.41
C VAL A 183 -10.58 -21.21 6.67
N SER A 184 -9.49 -21.93 6.91
CA SER A 184 -9.56 -23.29 7.47
C SER A 184 -9.93 -23.16 8.94
N SER A 185 -10.98 -23.86 9.38
CA SER A 185 -11.40 -23.89 10.78
C SER A 185 -10.32 -24.57 11.64
N GLU A 186 -9.35 -23.80 12.12
CA GLU A 186 -8.47 -24.24 13.21
C GLU A 186 -9.15 -23.93 14.54
N ASN A 187 -9.22 -24.94 15.42
CA ASN A 187 -9.74 -24.77 16.77
C ASN A 187 -8.85 -23.79 17.55
N GLN A 188 -9.44 -22.65 17.88
CA GLN A 188 -8.80 -21.55 18.56
C GLN A 188 -8.48 -21.82 20.05
N ASN A 189 -7.39 -21.20 20.52
CA ASN A 189 -6.89 -21.29 21.89
C ASN A 189 -7.74 -20.48 22.88
N ASN A 190 -7.84 -20.95 24.13
CA ASN A 190 -8.67 -20.37 25.20
C ASN A 190 -8.27 -18.97 25.74
N ASN A 191 -7.34 -18.24 25.11
CA ASN A 191 -6.82 -16.95 25.60
C ASN A 191 -7.06 -15.80 24.60
N GLU A 192 -8.22 -15.74 23.97
CA GLU A 192 -8.53 -14.71 22.98
C GLU A 192 -9.20 -13.50 23.59
N ASN A 193 -8.54 -12.34 23.49
CA ASN A 193 -9.15 -11.07 23.85
C ASN A 193 -9.80 -10.45 22.61
N TYR A 194 -11.04 -10.83 22.35
CA TYR A 194 -11.81 -10.39 21.19
C TYR A 194 -11.90 -8.85 21.07
N VAL A 195 -12.03 -8.14 22.20
CA VAL A 195 -12.09 -6.67 22.22
C VAL A 195 -10.76 -6.08 21.77
N LEU A 196 -9.63 -6.59 22.30
CA LEU A 196 -8.30 -6.18 21.88
C LEU A 196 -8.10 -6.46 20.38
N GLY A 197 -8.47 -7.65 19.92
CA GLY A 197 -8.39 -8.05 18.51
C GLY A 197 -9.17 -7.12 17.58
N ILE A 198 -10.47 -6.90 17.83
CA ILE A 198 -11.31 -6.02 17.00
C ILE A 198 -10.77 -4.59 17.03
N SER A 199 -10.38 -4.08 18.20
CA SER A 199 -9.81 -2.74 18.31
C SER A 199 -8.52 -2.59 17.48
N ALA A 200 -7.65 -3.60 17.47
CA ALA A 200 -6.41 -3.61 16.70
C ALA A 200 -6.68 -3.60 15.19
N VAL A 201 -7.64 -4.40 14.70
CA VAL A 201 -7.99 -4.42 13.26
C VAL A 201 -8.66 -3.12 12.82
N LEU A 202 -9.53 -2.53 13.64
CA LEU A 202 -10.12 -1.22 13.32
C LEU A 202 -9.06 -0.13 13.25
N MET A 203 -8.13 -0.09 14.22
CA MET A 203 -7.00 0.85 14.20
C MET A 203 -6.08 0.61 13.00
N THR A 204 -5.89 -0.65 12.60
CA THR A 204 -5.17 -1.01 11.38
C THR A 204 -5.84 -0.42 10.15
N CYS A 205 -7.16 -0.62 9.99
CA CYS A 205 -7.92 -0.10 8.85
C CYS A 205 -7.80 1.43 8.75
N VAL A 206 -8.00 2.14 9.86
CA VAL A 206 -7.87 3.61 9.92
C VAL A 206 -6.44 4.05 9.56
N THR A 207 -5.43 3.45 10.18
CA THR A 207 -4.02 3.81 9.96
C THR A 207 -3.60 3.54 8.52
N ALA A 208 -4.05 2.42 7.94
CA ALA A 208 -3.71 2.03 6.58
C ALA A 208 -4.40 2.91 5.52
N GLY A 209 -5.65 3.29 5.76
CA GLY A 209 -6.36 4.28 4.94
C GLY A 209 -5.69 5.65 5.00
N PHE A 210 -5.37 6.12 6.21
CA PHE A 210 -4.66 7.38 6.43
C PHE A 210 -3.29 7.39 5.74
N ALA A 211 -2.44 6.37 5.97
CA ALA A 211 -1.08 6.30 5.43
C ALA A 211 -1.07 6.26 3.90
N GLY A 212 -1.97 5.48 3.30
CA GLY A 212 -2.10 5.37 1.84
C GLY A 212 -2.51 6.69 1.19
N VAL A 213 -3.54 7.33 1.74
CA VAL A 213 -4.07 8.61 1.23
C VAL A 213 -3.11 9.76 1.49
N TYR A 214 -2.46 9.80 2.66
CA TYR A 214 -1.44 10.80 2.96
C TYR A 214 -0.25 10.67 1.99
N PHE A 215 0.20 9.46 1.71
CA PHE A 215 1.26 9.24 0.74
C PHE A 215 0.84 9.60 -0.69
N GLU A 216 -0.39 9.24 -1.11
CA GLU A 216 -0.96 9.71 -2.39
C GLU A 216 -0.93 11.23 -2.48
N LYS A 217 -1.38 11.91 -1.42
CA LYS A 217 -1.38 13.36 -1.33
C LYS A 217 0.04 13.92 -1.45
N MET A 218 1.02 13.37 -0.74
CA MET A 218 2.41 13.84 -0.82
C MET A 218 3.08 13.59 -2.18
N LEU A 219 2.63 12.58 -2.93
CA LEU A 219 3.10 12.33 -4.30
C LEU A 219 2.44 13.25 -5.33
N LYS A 220 1.21 13.71 -5.08
CA LYS A 220 0.42 14.52 -6.03
C LYS A 220 0.38 16.01 -5.71
N ASP A 221 0.55 16.40 -4.46
CA ASP A 221 0.62 17.81 -4.07
C ASP A 221 1.82 18.42 -4.79
N GLY A 222 1.54 19.43 -5.62
CA GLY A 222 2.42 20.04 -6.64
C GLY A 222 3.63 20.80 -6.11
N GLY A 223 4.28 20.29 -5.07
CA GLY A 223 5.62 20.74 -4.69
C GLY A 223 6.62 20.42 -5.79
N SER A 224 7.67 21.25 -5.90
CA SER A 224 8.73 21.09 -6.90
C SER A 224 9.66 19.89 -6.67
N THR A 225 9.32 19.01 -5.72
CA THR A 225 10.14 17.84 -5.38
C THR A 225 9.92 16.73 -6.42
N PRO A 226 10.97 16.27 -7.11
CA PRO A 226 10.88 15.17 -8.06
C PRO A 226 10.29 13.89 -7.45
N PHE A 227 9.58 13.12 -8.27
CA PHE A 227 8.90 11.90 -7.86
C PHE A 227 9.84 10.86 -7.22
N TRP A 228 11.02 10.65 -7.80
CA TRP A 228 11.98 9.69 -7.25
C TRP A 228 12.59 10.19 -5.94
N ILE A 229 12.73 11.51 -5.74
CA ILE A 229 13.16 12.06 -4.45
C ILE A 229 12.09 11.85 -3.38
N ARG A 230 10.80 12.04 -3.71
CA ARG A 230 9.68 11.76 -2.78
C ARG A 230 9.70 10.30 -2.30
N ASN A 231 9.94 9.36 -3.21
CA ASN A 231 10.10 7.95 -2.86
C ASN A 231 11.38 7.69 -2.04
N MET A 232 12.50 8.32 -2.40
CA MET A 232 13.76 8.23 -1.65
C MET A 232 13.60 8.71 -0.20
N GLN A 233 12.88 9.82 0.02
CA GLN A 233 12.55 10.33 1.36
C GLN A 233 11.73 9.30 2.15
N MET A 234 10.68 8.74 1.55
CA MET A 234 9.84 7.74 2.21
C MET A 234 10.61 6.45 2.53
N TYR A 235 11.35 5.89 1.58
CA TYR A 235 12.10 4.65 1.77
C TYR A 235 13.26 4.82 2.75
N SER A 236 13.86 6.01 2.85
CA SER A 236 14.86 6.28 3.89
C SER A 236 14.25 6.21 5.29
N CYS A 237 13.05 6.77 5.47
CA CYS A 237 12.28 6.58 6.70
C CYS A 237 11.85 5.11 6.89
N GLY A 238 11.56 4.39 5.79
CA GLY A 238 11.28 2.95 5.77
C GLY A 238 12.44 2.09 6.25
N VAL A 239 13.67 2.40 5.85
CA VAL A 239 14.87 1.73 6.34
C VAL A 239 15.00 1.92 7.85
N ILE A 240 14.76 3.14 8.37
CA ILE A 240 14.79 3.40 9.82
C ILE A 240 13.74 2.58 10.55
N SER A 241 12.49 2.57 10.08
CA SER A 241 11.41 1.79 10.73
C SER A 241 11.64 0.28 10.64
N ALA A 242 12.16 -0.23 9.52
CA ALA A 242 12.52 -1.63 9.36
C ALA A 242 13.74 -2.03 10.23
N CYS A 243 14.70 -1.13 10.41
CA CYS A 243 15.80 -1.33 11.37
C CYS A 243 15.25 -1.45 12.80
N LEU A 244 14.32 -0.60 13.22
CA LEU A 244 13.66 -0.72 14.53
C LEU A 244 12.93 -2.06 14.66
N GLY A 245 12.28 -2.55 13.59
CA GLY A 245 11.68 -3.89 13.56
C GLY A 245 12.71 -5.01 13.74
N CYS A 246 13.90 -4.89 13.13
CA CYS A 246 14.99 -5.83 13.36
C CYS A 246 15.53 -5.75 14.80
N LEU A 247 15.62 -4.55 15.38
CA LEU A 247 16.03 -4.39 16.77
C LEU A 247 15.03 -5.01 17.76
N ALA A 248 13.73 -4.98 17.45
CA ALA A 248 12.71 -5.66 18.25
C ALA A 248 12.85 -7.19 18.22
N GLU A 249 13.46 -7.75 17.18
CA GLU A 249 13.79 -9.18 17.06
C GLU A 249 15.30 -9.47 17.22
N ALA A 250 16.05 -8.56 17.86
CA ALA A 250 17.51 -8.61 17.93
C ALA A 250 18.03 -9.93 18.52
N ASP A 251 17.40 -10.45 19.57
CA ASP A 251 17.82 -11.71 20.21
C ASP A 251 17.80 -12.87 19.22
N LYS A 252 16.67 -13.04 18.50
CA LYS A 252 16.50 -14.08 17.48
C LYS A 252 17.47 -13.94 16.32
N ILE A 253 17.72 -12.69 15.88
CA ILE A 253 18.63 -12.38 14.79
C ILE A 253 20.09 -12.61 15.20
N SER A 254 20.45 -12.31 16.45
CA SER A 254 21.80 -12.52 16.97
C SER A 254 22.12 -14.01 17.14
N GLU A 255 21.14 -14.81 17.55
CA GLU A 255 21.30 -16.26 17.75
C GLU A 255 21.43 -17.02 16.43
N LYS A 256 20.57 -16.73 15.45
CA LYS A 256 20.52 -17.48 14.18
C LYS A 256 21.36 -16.84 13.06
N GLY A 257 21.61 -15.54 13.15
CA GLY A 257 22.23 -14.72 12.12
C GLY A 257 21.22 -14.00 11.23
N PHE A 258 21.64 -12.84 10.69
CA PHE A 258 20.78 -11.94 9.90
C PHE A 258 20.24 -12.56 8.60
N PHE A 259 21.05 -13.32 7.87
CA PHE A 259 20.65 -13.97 6.61
C PHE A 259 20.25 -15.43 6.80
N PHE A 260 19.90 -15.83 8.02
CA PHE A 260 19.48 -17.20 8.28
C PHE A 260 18.20 -17.56 7.51
N GLY A 261 18.20 -18.75 6.89
CA GLY A 261 17.07 -19.23 6.08
C GLY A 261 16.90 -18.53 4.73
N TYR A 262 17.83 -17.65 4.31
CA TYR A 262 17.79 -17.03 2.99
C TYR A 262 18.17 -18.04 1.91
N ASN A 263 17.27 -18.21 0.95
CA ASN A 263 17.49 -19.00 -0.25
C ASN A 263 17.03 -18.19 -1.48
N ALA A 264 17.13 -18.77 -2.68
CA ALA A 264 16.69 -18.11 -3.91
C ALA A 264 15.22 -17.65 -3.87
N HIS A 265 14.35 -18.40 -3.17
CA HIS A 265 12.94 -18.04 -3.00
C HIS A 265 12.79 -16.80 -2.10
N VAL A 266 13.51 -16.71 -0.98
CA VAL A 266 13.51 -15.53 -0.09
C VAL A 266 14.07 -14.30 -0.80
N ILE A 267 15.14 -14.46 -1.58
CA ILE A 267 15.67 -13.36 -2.41
C ILE A 267 14.64 -12.91 -3.45
N SER A 268 13.88 -13.85 -4.02
CA SER A 268 12.77 -13.51 -4.93
C SER A 268 11.65 -12.75 -4.21
N ILE A 269 11.32 -13.11 -2.96
CA ILE A 269 10.38 -12.36 -2.10
C ILE A 269 10.85 -10.91 -1.92
N VAL A 270 12.13 -10.71 -1.60
CA VAL A 270 12.75 -9.37 -1.51
C VAL A 270 12.59 -8.62 -2.83
N GLY A 271 12.86 -9.27 -3.96
CA GLY A 271 12.69 -8.70 -5.30
C GLY A 271 11.25 -8.25 -5.57
N PHE A 272 10.27 -9.13 -5.35
CA PHE A 272 8.85 -8.80 -5.52
C PHE A 272 8.41 -7.66 -4.60
N LEU A 273 8.81 -7.68 -3.33
CA LEU A 273 8.45 -6.64 -2.36
C LEU A 273 9.06 -5.28 -2.75
N SER A 274 10.30 -5.30 -3.26
CA SER A 274 11.01 -4.09 -3.67
C SER A 274 10.38 -3.47 -4.92
N ILE A 275 10.25 -4.25 -5.99
CA ILE A 275 9.67 -3.77 -7.26
C ILE A 275 8.18 -3.43 -7.03
N GLY A 276 7.46 -4.25 -6.27
CA GLY A 276 6.06 -4.00 -5.90
C GLY A 276 5.86 -2.67 -5.20
N GLY A 277 6.76 -2.31 -4.26
CA GLY A 277 6.72 -1.00 -3.59
C GLY A 277 6.87 0.19 -4.54
N LEU A 278 7.71 0.06 -5.58
CA LEU A 278 7.88 1.09 -6.62
C LEU A 278 6.61 1.21 -7.47
N TYR A 279 6.02 0.09 -7.90
CA TYR A 279 4.78 0.11 -8.67
C TYR A 279 3.60 0.66 -7.84
N ILE A 280 3.55 0.37 -6.54
CA ILE A 280 2.58 0.95 -5.62
C ILE A 280 2.69 2.49 -5.62
N SER A 281 3.91 3.05 -5.63
CA SER A 281 4.11 4.50 -5.74
C SER A 281 3.71 5.07 -7.11
N LEU A 282 3.92 4.32 -8.20
CA LEU A 282 3.49 4.71 -9.54
C LEU A 282 1.96 4.70 -9.69
N VAL A 283 1.28 3.70 -9.12
CA VAL A 283 -0.19 3.68 -9.02
C VAL A 283 -0.67 4.89 -8.23
N MET A 284 -0.08 5.18 -7.07
CA MET A 284 -0.50 6.34 -6.30
C MET A 284 -0.20 7.68 -6.99
N LYS A 285 0.85 7.79 -7.82
CA LYS A 285 1.12 8.99 -8.62
C LYS A 285 0.13 9.17 -9.78
N HIS A 286 -0.06 8.14 -10.61
CA HIS A 286 -0.76 8.24 -11.89
C HIS A 286 -2.24 7.81 -11.84
N LEU A 287 -2.63 7.07 -10.80
CA LEU A 287 -3.98 6.61 -10.51
C LEU A 287 -4.34 7.10 -9.11
N ASP A 288 -4.90 6.26 -8.25
CA ASP A 288 -5.26 6.60 -6.88
C ASP A 288 -5.20 5.39 -5.95
N ASN A 289 -5.37 5.63 -4.65
CA ASN A 289 -5.32 4.58 -3.64
C ASN A 289 -6.50 3.59 -3.72
N LEU A 290 -7.60 3.93 -4.42
CA LEU A 290 -8.68 2.98 -4.73
C LEU A 290 -8.28 2.02 -5.85
N TYR A 291 -7.61 2.46 -6.92
CA TYR A 291 -7.02 1.58 -7.94
C TYR A 291 -5.98 0.62 -7.34
N LYS A 292 -5.18 1.07 -6.36
CA LYS A 292 -4.31 0.18 -5.57
C LYS A 292 -5.13 -0.91 -4.86
N SER A 293 -6.26 -0.54 -4.27
CA SER A 293 -7.15 -1.47 -3.57
C SER A 293 -7.83 -2.45 -4.53
N PHE A 294 -8.29 -2.00 -5.70
CA PHE A 294 -8.82 -2.87 -6.76
C PHE A 294 -7.77 -3.85 -7.28
N ALA A 295 -6.55 -3.40 -7.56
CA ALA A 295 -5.46 -4.27 -7.98
C ALA A 295 -5.14 -5.33 -6.92
N SER A 296 -5.15 -4.96 -5.64
CA SER A 296 -4.98 -5.90 -4.53
C SER A 296 -6.11 -6.93 -4.47
N ALA A 297 -7.36 -6.52 -4.68
CA ALA A 297 -8.51 -7.43 -4.71
C ALA A 297 -8.42 -8.46 -5.84
N ILE A 298 -8.06 -8.03 -7.05
CA ILE A 298 -7.83 -8.93 -8.19
C ILE A 298 -6.66 -9.88 -7.89
N SER A 299 -5.58 -9.39 -7.29
CA SER A 299 -4.44 -10.22 -6.90
C SER A 299 -4.85 -11.33 -5.92
N ILE A 300 -5.70 -11.04 -4.94
CA ILE A 300 -6.23 -12.07 -4.02
C ILE A 300 -6.99 -13.16 -4.79
N ILE A 301 -7.86 -12.77 -5.72
CA ILE A 301 -8.62 -13.73 -6.56
C ILE A 301 -7.65 -14.61 -7.36
N ILE A 302 -6.64 -14.02 -8.00
CA ILE A 302 -5.62 -14.74 -8.76
C ILE A 302 -4.83 -15.69 -7.85
N VAL A 303 -4.43 -15.25 -6.66
CA VAL A 303 -3.69 -16.08 -5.69
C VAL A 303 -4.51 -17.29 -5.27
N VAL A 304 -5.81 -17.12 -4.98
CA VAL A 304 -6.69 -18.24 -4.61
C VAL A 304 -6.88 -19.19 -5.81
N ALA A 305 -7.12 -18.66 -7.01
CA ALA A 305 -7.27 -19.46 -8.22
C ALA A 305 -5.99 -20.25 -8.55
N LEU A 306 -4.82 -19.62 -8.48
CA LEU A 306 -3.53 -20.29 -8.67
C LEU A 306 -3.24 -21.27 -7.55
N SER A 307 -3.64 -20.96 -6.30
CA SER A 307 -3.46 -21.89 -5.18
C SER A 307 -4.28 -23.16 -5.37
N PHE A 308 -5.49 -23.06 -5.95
CA PHE A 308 -6.30 -24.21 -6.32
C PHE A 308 -5.64 -25.10 -7.37
N ILE A 309 -4.99 -24.48 -8.37
CA ILE A 309 -4.32 -25.21 -9.46
C ILE A 309 -2.99 -25.83 -8.99
N LEU A 310 -2.23 -25.11 -8.17
CA LEU A 310 -0.85 -25.47 -7.80
C LEU A 310 -0.77 -26.33 -6.53
N PHE A 311 -1.71 -26.17 -5.58
CA PHE A 311 -1.70 -26.90 -4.32
C PHE A 311 -2.91 -27.83 -4.23
N ASN A 312 -2.65 -29.15 -4.26
CA ASN A 312 -3.67 -30.17 -4.06
C ASN A 312 -4.31 -30.01 -2.68
N GLY A 313 -5.65 -29.85 -2.62
CA GLY A 313 -6.42 -29.76 -1.37
C GLY A 313 -7.25 -28.49 -1.18
N TYR A 314 -7.22 -27.54 -2.12
CA TYR A 314 -8.11 -26.39 -2.10
C TYR A 314 -9.43 -26.72 -2.81
N SER A 315 -10.56 -26.30 -2.23
CA SER A 315 -11.86 -26.32 -2.89
C SER A 315 -12.35 -24.91 -3.14
N ILE A 316 -12.81 -24.63 -4.36
CA ILE A 316 -13.46 -23.35 -4.68
C ILE A 316 -14.90 -23.41 -4.15
N GLY A 317 -15.17 -22.68 -3.06
CA GLY A 317 -16.51 -22.57 -2.50
C GLY A 317 -17.36 -21.53 -3.23
N VAL A 318 -18.68 -21.59 -3.01
CA VAL A 318 -19.65 -20.64 -3.61
C VAL A 318 -19.33 -19.20 -3.24
N PHE A 319 -18.86 -18.94 -2.02
CA PHE A 319 -18.45 -17.60 -1.57
C PHE A 319 -17.31 -17.01 -2.41
N PHE A 320 -16.39 -17.84 -2.90
CA PHE A 320 -15.33 -17.38 -3.80
C PHE A 320 -15.90 -16.91 -5.15
N VAL A 321 -16.83 -17.69 -5.74
CA VAL A 321 -17.44 -17.35 -7.03
C VAL A 321 -18.27 -16.07 -6.91
N VAL A 322 -19.14 -15.99 -5.90
CA VAL A 322 -19.97 -14.80 -5.65
C VAL A 322 -19.08 -13.59 -5.35
N GLY A 323 -18.06 -13.75 -4.51
CA GLY A 323 -17.12 -12.69 -4.20
C GLY A 323 -16.36 -12.19 -5.43
N THR A 324 -15.92 -13.09 -6.31
CA THR A 324 -15.24 -12.75 -7.58
C THR A 324 -16.15 -11.93 -8.48
N ILE A 325 -17.42 -12.34 -8.64
CA ILE A 325 -18.41 -11.60 -9.44
C ILE A 325 -18.62 -10.20 -8.86
N LEU A 326 -18.75 -10.08 -7.53
CA LEU A 326 -18.91 -8.77 -6.87
C LEU A 326 -17.70 -7.86 -7.06
N VAL A 327 -16.47 -8.38 -6.96
CA VAL A 327 -15.25 -7.59 -7.20
C VAL A 327 -15.19 -7.09 -8.65
N ILE A 328 -15.48 -7.95 -9.63
CA ILE A 328 -15.49 -7.56 -11.05
C ILE A 328 -16.59 -6.51 -11.30
N ALA A 329 -17.80 -6.73 -10.78
CA ALA A 329 -18.90 -5.79 -10.90
C ALA A 329 -18.57 -4.43 -10.26
N ALA A 330 -17.91 -4.42 -9.09
CA ALA A 330 -17.45 -3.20 -8.43
C ALA A 330 -16.47 -2.41 -9.31
N ILE A 331 -15.50 -3.07 -9.93
CA ILE A 331 -14.51 -2.41 -10.80
C ILE A 331 -15.18 -1.81 -12.04
N LEU A 332 -16.07 -2.57 -12.69
CA LEU A 332 -16.81 -2.09 -13.86
C LEU A 332 -17.72 -0.91 -13.50
N LEU A 333 -18.43 -0.99 -12.37
CA LEU A 333 -19.29 0.08 -11.89
C LEU A 333 -18.49 1.34 -11.57
N TYR A 334 -17.36 1.22 -10.86
CA TYR A 334 -16.51 2.35 -10.52
C TYR A 334 -15.97 3.07 -11.76
N ASN A 335 -15.55 2.31 -12.79
CA ASN A 335 -15.00 2.85 -14.03
C ASN A 335 -16.06 3.34 -15.03
N SER A 336 -17.31 2.88 -14.91
CA SER A 336 -18.42 3.37 -15.76
C SER A 336 -18.84 4.81 -15.44
N VAL A 337 -18.41 5.34 -14.30
CA VAL A 337 -18.78 6.66 -13.80
C VAL A 337 -17.65 7.65 -14.05
N ASN A 338 -17.83 8.51 -15.05
CA ASN A 338 -16.95 9.64 -15.34
C ASN A 338 -17.23 10.77 -14.35
N GLU A 339 -16.45 10.81 -13.28
CA GLU A 339 -16.44 11.85 -12.23
C GLU A 339 -15.02 12.33 -11.97
#